data_AF-I7IVX3-F1
#
_entry.id   AF-I7IVX3-F1
#
_cell.length_a   1.000
_cell.length_b   1.000
_cell.length_c   1.000
_cell.angle_alpha   90.00
_cell.angle_beta   90.00
_cell.angle_gamma   90.00
#
_symmetry.space_group_name_H-M   'P 1'
#
loop_
_entity.id
_entity.type
_entity.pdbx_description
1 polymer ?
#
loop_
_entity_poly.entity_id
_entity_poly.type
_entity_poly.pdbx_seq_one_letter_code
_entity_poly.pdbx_strand_id
1 'polypeptide(L)'
;MENKEHTVMKVIVCVTTTSPVWYIILAHVVLMVGCPLAMSPSQTYALNAIQEPVAADGSTIMNTLQQIVGAIATAISTILLSVGQNFAGNVSKAQAFTNGTHYGFYFSIVLIVIGLLLSFKIKNTEN
;
A
#
# COMPACT_ATOMS: atom_id res chain seq x y z
N MET A 1 18.12 -2.99 27.35
CA MET A 1 16.76 -3.15 26.78
C MET A 1 16.38 -2.02 25.81
N GLU A 2 17.28 -1.05 25.59
CA GLU A 2 17.02 0.21 24.84
C GLU A 2 17.49 0.20 23.37
N ASN A 3 17.94 -0.96 22.84
CA ASN A 3 18.52 -1.05 21.49
C ASN A 3 17.67 -1.85 20.49
N LYS A 4 16.49 -2.35 20.91
CA LYS A 4 15.58 -3.08 20.00
C LYS A 4 14.62 -2.14 19.26
N GLU A 5 14.29 -0.98 19.84
CA GLU A 5 13.28 -0.07 19.29
C GLU A 5 13.80 0.76 18.10
N HIS A 6 15.09 1.10 18.09
CA HIS A 6 15.70 1.74 16.91
C HIS A 6 15.94 0.78 15.73
N THR A 7 15.93 -0.54 15.98
CA THR A 7 16.11 -1.55 14.92
C THR A 7 14.80 -1.75 14.16
N VAL A 8 13.65 -1.77 14.84
CA VAL A 8 12.33 -1.90 14.17
C VAL A 8 11.99 -0.67 13.32
N MET A 9 12.47 0.52 13.66
CA MET A 9 12.28 1.71 12.81
C MET A 9 13.14 1.67 11.53
N LYS A 10 14.28 0.97 11.56
CA LYS A 10 15.12 0.70 10.37
C LYS A 10 14.53 -0.36 9.44
N VAL A 11 13.69 -1.26 9.96
CA VAL A 11 13.04 -2.37 9.21
C VAL A 11 11.99 -1.87 8.21
N ILE A 12 11.63 -0.59 8.19
CA ILE A 12 10.64 -0.07 7.23
C ILE A 12 11.32 0.64 6.03
N VAL A 13 12.58 1.08 6.18
CA VAL A 13 13.16 2.10 5.29
C VAL A 13 14.21 1.57 4.29
N CYS A 14 14.78 0.38 4.47
CA CYS A 14 15.88 -0.11 3.62
C CYS A 14 15.66 -1.53 3.08
N VAL A 15 14.78 -1.70 2.09
CA VAL A 15 14.84 -2.89 1.21
C VAL A 15 16.01 -2.70 0.25
N THR A 16 17.05 -3.53 0.39
CA THR A 16 18.23 -3.56 -0.50
C THR A 16 18.44 -5.00 -1.01
N THR A 17 19.13 -5.17 -2.13
CA THR A 17 19.40 -6.41 -2.90
C THR A 17 20.05 -7.59 -2.15
N THR A 18 20.34 -7.45 -0.86
CA THR A 18 20.91 -8.48 0.03
C THR A 18 19.95 -8.89 1.14
N SER A 19 18.66 -8.53 1.06
CA SER A 19 17.68 -8.93 2.07
C SER A 19 17.39 -10.43 2.02
N PRO A 20 17.51 -11.14 3.16
CA PRO A 20 17.21 -12.57 3.23
C PRO A 20 15.72 -12.82 3.01
N VAL A 21 15.36 -13.91 2.31
CA VAL A 21 13.99 -14.24 1.90
C VAL A 21 12.98 -14.18 3.07
N TRP A 22 13.41 -14.56 4.28
CA TRP A 22 12.56 -14.50 5.48
C TRP A 22 12.04 -13.09 5.79
N TYR A 23 12.79 -12.04 5.43
CA TYR A 23 12.40 -10.65 5.65
C TYR A 23 11.23 -10.24 4.76
N ILE A 24 11.29 -10.62 3.48
CA ILE A 24 10.22 -10.35 2.50
C ILE A 24 8.95 -11.09 2.93
N ILE A 25 9.09 -12.33 3.40
CA ILE A 25 7.97 -13.13 3.90
C ILE A 25 7.32 -12.44 5.11
N LEU A 26 8.10 -12.03 6.11
CA LEU A 26 7.56 -11.35 7.29
C LEU A 26 6.88 -10.02 6.94
N ALA A 27 7.50 -9.20 6.10
CA ALA A 27 6.91 -7.94 5.64
C ALA A 27 5.57 -8.19 4.90
N HIS A 28 5.51 -9.23 4.06
CA HIS A 28 4.30 -9.61 3.36
C HIS A 28 3.18 -10.07 4.31
N VAL A 29 3.53 -10.87 5.32
CA VAL A 29 2.57 -11.33 6.35
C VAL A 29 2.01 -10.15 7.13
N VAL A 30 2.88 -9.23 7.59
CA VAL A 30 2.44 -8.04 8.33
C VAL A 30 1.50 -7.17 7.48
N LEU A 31 1.81 -6.97 6.19
CA LEU A 31 0.96 -6.21 5.27
C LEU A 31 -0.39 -6.90 5.03
N MET A 32 -0.38 -8.21 4.80
CA MET A 32 -1.60 -8.99 4.54
C MET A 32 -2.52 -9.09 5.76
N VAL A 33 -1.98 -9.01 6.98
CA VAL A 33 -2.80 -9.00 8.21
C VAL A 33 -3.23 -7.58 8.57
N GLY A 34 -2.33 -6.60 8.49
CA GLY A 34 -2.60 -5.22 8.89
C GLY A 34 -3.62 -4.53 7.99
N CYS A 35 -3.56 -4.75 6.67
CA CYS A 35 -4.44 -4.08 5.72
C CYS A 35 -5.93 -4.45 5.91
N PRO A 36 -6.33 -5.74 5.97
CA PRO A 36 -7.73 -6.10 6.24
C PRO A 36 -8.23 -5.62 7.60
N LEU A 37 -7.38 -5.63 8.63
CA LEU A 37 -7.73 -5.17 9.98
C LEU A 37 -8.11 -3.68 10.01
N ALA A 38 -7.51 -2.85 9.16
CA ALA A 38 -7.89 -1.44 9.03
C ALA A 38 -9.06 -1.23 8.06
N MET A 39 -9.12 -2.02 6.98
CA MET A 39 -10.12 -1.87 5.92
C MET A 39 -11.54 -2.20 6.39
N SER A 40 -11.73 -3.33 7.08
CA SER A 40 -13.04 -3.78 7.55
C SER A 40 -13.75 -2.78 8.46
N PRO A 41 -13.16 -2.30 9.58
CA PRO A 41 -13.83 -1.31 10.42
C PRO A 41 -14.11 -0.02 9.66
N SER A 42 -13.19 0.45 8.82
CA SER A 42 -13.39 1.67 8.03
C SER A 42 -14.60 1.56 7.09
N GLN A 43 -14.79 0.41 6.44
CA GLN A 43 -15.96 0.15 5.59
C GLN A 43 -17.25 0.09 6.41
N THR A 44 -17.24 -0.60 7.56
CA THR A 44 -18.42 -0.68 8.43
C THR A 44 -18.79 0.68 9.02
N TYR A 45 -17.82 1.48 9.45
CA TYR A 45 -18.04 2.87 9.91
C TYR A 45 -18.63 3.75 8.80
N ALA A 46 -18.13 3.64 7.57
CA ALA A 46 -18.64 4.41 6.44
C ALA A 46 -20.11 4.06 6.11
N LEU A 47 -20.49 2.78 6.17
CA LEU A 47 -21.87 2.35 5.92
C LEU A 47 -22.80 2.66 7.10
N ASN A 48 -22.34 2.55 8.34
CA ASN A 48 -23.11 2.90 9.53
C ASN A 48 -23.40 4.41 9.63
N ALA A 49 -22.62 5.26 8.94
CA ALA A 49 -22.87 6.70 8.86
C ALA A 49 -24.01 7.06 7.89
N ILE A 50 -24.60 6.09 7.19
CA ILE A 50 -25.62 6.26 6.15
C ILE A 50 -26.96 5.67 6.64
N GLN A 51 -28.08 6.36 6.38
CA GLN A 51 -29.44 5.94 6.75
C GLN A 51 -29.91 4.66 6.00
N GLU A 52 -30.66 3.79 6.69
CA GLU A 52 -30.90 2.38 6.32
C GLU A 52 -31.54 2.05 4.95
N PRO A 53 -32.13 2.97 4.16
CA PRO A 53 -32.50 2.64 2.78
C PRO A 53 -31.33 2.71 1.78
N VAL A 54 -30.36 3.60 2.02
CA VAL A 54 -29.31 3.95 1.04
C VAL A 54 -27.94 3.34 1.37
N ALA A 55 -27.82 2.66 2.52
CA ALA A 55 -26.59 1.93 2.88
C ALA A 55 -26.26 0.80 1.90
N ALA A 56 -27.27 0.14 1.31
CA ALA A 56 -27.08 -0.88 0.28
C ALA A 56 -26.46 -0.31 -1.01
N ASP A 57 -26.93 0.87 -1.45
CA ASP A 57 -26.35 1.59 -2.58
C ASP A 57 -24.93 2.07 -2.26
N GLY A 58 -24.71 2.57 -1.03
CA GLY A 58 -23.40 2.96 -0.52
C GLY A 58 -22.39 1.81 -0.56
N SER A 59 -22.80 0.60 -0.16
CA SER A 59 -21.95 -0.60 -0.23
C SER A 59 -21.59 -0.94 -1.68
N THR A 60 -22.55 -0.84 -2.59
CA THR A 60 -22.30 -1.08 -4.02
C THR A 60 -21.29 -0.07 -4.59
N ILE A 61 -21.43 1.22 -4.27
CA ILE A 61 -20.48 2.27 -4.67
C ILE A 61 -19.08 2.01 -4.09
N MET A 62 -18.99 1.64 -2.81
CA MET A 62 -17.70 1.32 -2.19
C MET A 62 -17.01 0.14 -2.89
N ASN A 63 -17.78 -0.86 -3.32
CA ASN A 63 -17.25 -1.99 -4.08
C ASN A 63 -16.80 -1.60 -5.49
N THR A 64 -17.54 -0.74 -6.21
CA THR A 64 -17.13 -0.28 -7.55
C THR A 64 -15.87 0.60 -7.47
N LEU A 65 -15.79 1.49 -6.48
CA LEU A 65 -14.59 2.31 -6.24
C LEU A 65 -13.36 1.44 -5.95
N GLN A 66 -13.51 0.41 -5.10
CA GLN A 66 -12.42 -0.54 -4.83
C GLN A 66 -11.94 -1.24 -6.10
N GLN A 67 -12.85 -1.68 -6.96
CA GLN A 67 -12.50 -2.33 -8.24
C GLN A 67 -11.76 -1.36 -9.18
N ILE A 68 -12.23 -0.12 -9.31
CA ILE A 68 -11.60 0.91 -10.15
C ILE A 68 -10.18 1.23 -9.63
N VAL A 69 -10.05 1.47 -8.33
CA VAL A 69 -8.74 1.77 -7.71
C VAL A 69 -7.78 0.59 -7.84
N GLY A 70 -8.25 -0.65 -7.65
CA GLY A 70 -7.44 -1.86 -7.84
C GLY A 70 -6.94 -2.03 -9.28
N ALA A 71 -7.79 -1.75 -10.27
CA ALA A 71 -7.41 -1.77 -11.69
C ALA A 71 -6.34 -0.71 -12.01
N ILE A 72 -6.53 0.53 -11.52
CA ILE A 72 -5.57 1.63 -11.70
C ILE A 72 -4.23 1.29 -11.04
N ALA A 73 -4.24 0.78 -9.80
CA ALA A 73 -3.03 0.40 -9.08
C ALA A 73 -2.23 -0.68 -9.84
N THR A 74 -2.92 -1.67 -10.39
CA THR A 74 -2.30 -2.73 -11.20
C THR A 74 -1.70 -2.17 -12.50
N ALA A 75 -2.42 -1.27 -13.18
CA ALA A 75 -1.93 -0.61 -14.39
C ALA A 75 -0.66 0.21 -14.11
N ILE A 76 -0.67 1.03 -13.05
CA ILE A 76 0.50 1.83 -12.65
C ILE A 76 1.68 0.94 -12.27
N SER A 77 1.44 -0.12 -11.50
CA SER A 77 2.49 -1.08 -11.12
C SER A 77 3.13 -1.74 -12.35
N THR A 78 2.31 -2.08 -13.35
CA THR A 78 2.78 -2.65 -14.62
C THR A 78 3.61 -1.64 -15.42
N ILE A 79 3.18 -0.38 -15.47
CA ILE A 79 3.92 0.70 -16.14
C ILE A 79 5.28 0.92 -15.45
N LEU A 80 5.31 1.02 -14.12
CA LEU A 80 6.55 1.20 -13.35
C LEU A 80 7.52 0.04 -13.55
N LEU A 81 7.00 -1.19 -13.57
CA LEU A 81 7.80 -2.38 -13.88
C LEU A 81 8.41 -2.30 -15.30
N SER A 82 7.59 -1.93 -16.29
CA SER A 82 8.02 -1.78 -17.68
C SER A 82 9.09 -0.67 -17.84
N VAL A 83 8.93 0.46 -17.14
CA VAL A 83 9.93 1.54 -17.11
C VAL A 83 11.23 1.06 -16.48
N GLY A 84 11.17 0.36 -15.34
CA GLY A 84 12.34 -0.20 -14.69
C GLY A 84 13.11 -1.22 -15.55
N GLN A 85 12.39 -1.99 -16.37
CA GLN A 85 12.98 -2.91 -17.33
C GLN A 85 13.64 -2.20 -18.52
N ASN A 86 13.06 -1.12 -19.03
CA ASN A 86 13.60 -0.36 -20.17
C ASN A 86 14.86 0.46 -19.81
N PHE A 87 14.96 0.95 -18.57
CA PHE A 87 16.15 1.69 -18.11
C PHE A 87 17.39 0.80 -17.89
N ALA A 88 17.20 -0.53 -17.78
CA ALA A 88 18.28 -1.49 -17.61
C ALA A 88 18.81 -1.98 -18.96
N GLY A 89 19.33 -1.06 -19.79
CA GLY A 89 19.99 -1.42 -21.05
C GLY A 89 21.13 -2.44 -20.83
N ASN A 90 21.08 -3.58 -21.54
CA ASN A 90 22.10 -4.65 -21.57
C ASN A 90 22.54 -5.28 -20.21
N VAL A 91 21.76 -5.12 -19.14
CA VAL A 91 22.05 -5.76 -17.84
C VAL A 91 21.10 -6.95 -17.59
N SER A 92 21.54 -7.92 -16.77
CA SER A 92 20.77 -9.15 -16.47
C SER A 92 19.33 -8.85 -16.01
N LYS A 93 18.35 -9.62 -16.51
CA LYS A 93 16.90 -9.46 -16.21
C LYS A 93 16.59 -9.37 -14.71
N ALA A 94 17.40 -10.01 -13.86
CA ALA A 94 17.26 -9.96 -12.41
C ALA A 94 17.57 -8.57 -11.83
N GLN A 95 18.61 -7.88 -12.32
CA GLN A 95 18.94 -6.52 -11.87
C GLN A 95 17.93 -5.49 -12.37
N ALA A 96 17.42 -5.67 -13.60
CA ALA A 96 16.35 -4.84 -14.15
C ALA A 96 15.06 -4.93 -13.33
N PHE A 97 14.69 -6.16 -12.92
CA PHE A 97 13.54 -6.40 -12.05
C PHE A 97 13.71 -5.71 -10.70
N THR A 98 14.84 -5.93 -10.02
CA THR A 98 15.12 -5.27 -8.74
C THR A 98 15.01 -3.75 -8.83
N ASN A 99 15.61 -3.14 -9.86
CA ASN A 99 15.58 -1.68 -10.00
C ASN A 99 14.14 -1.18 -10.23
N GLY A 100 13.34 -1.88 -11.03
CA GLY A 100 11.91 -1.60 -11.20
C GLY A 100 11.10 -1.73 -9.91
N THR A 101 11.36 -2.77 -9.09
CA THR A 101 10.69 -2.96 -7.80
C THR A 101 11.02 -1.83 -6.82
N HIS A 102 12.24 -1.29 -6.84
CA HIS A 102 12.61 -0.14 -6.01
C HIS A 102 11.80 1.11 -6.38
N TYR A 103 11.62 1.41 -7.66
CA TYR A 103 10.73 2.50 -8.10
C TYR A 103 9.27 2.27 -7.68
N GLY A 104 8.80 1.01 -7.75
CA GLY A 104 7.49 0.61 -7.24
C GLY A 104 7.32 0.88 -5.74
N PHE A 105 8.33 0.52 -4.93
CA PHE A 105 8.30 0.80 -3.49
C PHE A 105 8.31 2.29 -3.17
N TYR A 106 9.10 3.11 -3.88
CA TYR A 106 9.07 4.55 -3.69
C TYR A 106 7.69 5.14 -4.00
N PHE A 107 7.05 4.68 -5.08
CA PHE A 107 5.70 5.10 -5.42
C PHE A 107 4.68 4.69 -4.33
N SER A 108 4.76 3.45 -3.82
CA SER A 108 3.90 3.00 -2.71
C SER A 108 4.12 3.81 -1.43
N ILE A 109 5.37 4.14 -1.08
CA ILE A 109 5.68 4.97 0.10
C ILE A 109 5.07 6.37 -0.06
N VAL A 110 5.17 6.97 -1.25
CA VAL A 110 4.55 8.28 -1.52
C VAL A 110 3.03 8.21 -1.34
N LEU A 111 2.38 7.16 -1.85
CA LEU A 111 0.95 6.96 -1.66
C LEU A 111 0.56 6.76 -0.19
N ILE A 112 1.36 5.99 0.58
CA ILE A 112 1.14 5.81 2.02
C ILE A 112 1.26 7.14 2.76
N VAL A 113 2.27 7.94 2.45
CA VAL A 113 2.45 9.27 3.07
C VAL A 113 1.28 10.19 2.74
N ILE A 114 0.84 10.23 1.48
CA ILE A 114 -0.34 11.02 1.08
C ILE A 114 -1.60 10.53 1.83
N GLY A 115 -1.83 9.22 1.86
CA GLY A 115 -2.95 8.61 2.58
C GLY A 115 -2.93 8.93 4.07
N LEU A 116 -1.76 8.90 4.70
CA LEU A 116 -1.57 9.24 6.11
C LEU A 116 -1.84 10.73 6.37
N LEU A 117 -1.34 11.62 5.51
CA LEU A 117 -1.61 13.07 5.61
C LEU A 117 -3.10 13.40 5.44
N LEU A 118 -3.79 12.71 4.51
CA LEU A 118 -5.23 12.84 4.33
C LEU A 118 -6.01 12.26 5.53
N SER A 119 -5.53 11.17 6.13
CA SER A 119 -6.13 10.59 7.33
C SER A 119 -6.15 11.58 8.49
N PHE A 120 -5.06 12.32 8.73
CA PHE A 120 -5.03 13.39 9.73
C PHE A 120 -5.95 14.58 9.39
N LYS A 121 -6.34 14.74 8.12
CA LYS A 121 -7.26 15.79 7.66
C LYS A 121 -8.73 15.40 7.78
N ILE A 122 -9.04 14.12 8.01
CA ILE A 122 -10.39 13.67 8.39
C ILE A 122 -10.62 14.12 9.83
N LYS A 123 -11.11 15.35 9.99
CA LYS A 123 -11.64 15.88 11.24
C LYS A 123 -13.11 15.49 11.29
N ASN A 124 -13.53 14.81 12.36
CA ASN A 124 -14.95 14.64 12.66
C ASN A 124 -15.56 16.05 12.79
N THR A 125 -16.32 16.48 11.79
CA THR A 125 -17.22 17.62 11.95
C THR A 125 -18.39 17.13 12.79
N GLU A 126 -18.19 17.07 14.10
CA GLU A 126 -19.28 17.21 15.04
C GLU A 126 -19.57 18.72 15.10
N ASN A 127 -20.58 19.14 14.35
CA ASN A 127 -21.41 20.34 14.55
C ASN A 127 -22.57 20.30 13.56
#